data_AF-A0A554LUZ9-F1
#
_entry.id   AF-A0A554LUZ9-F1
#
_cell.length_a   1.000
_cell.length_b   1.000
_cell.length_c   1.000
_cell.angle_alpha   90.00
_cell.angle_beta   90.00
_cell.angle_gamma   90.00
#
_symmetry.space_group_name_H-M   'P 1'
#
loop_
_entity.id
_entity.type
_entity.pdbx_description
1 polymer ?
#
loop_
_entity_poly.entity_id
_entity_poly.type
_entity_poly.pdbx_seq_one_letter_code
_entity_poly.pdbx_strand_id
1 'polypeptide(L)'
;MNYLSISKKFHINQYGDFGLSHWPEINPKTVRDWAHLVIKKQNKPIHFMEIAKLINGVRGGAKIANPQTVHNELIKDSRFVLVGRGIYGLKDFGLIAGTTKEVMKRLLKEHGPMTPKELLGLVLKERVLKKNTIFVNLQNRKHFKRLDNGCYTINIA
;
A
#
# COMPACT_ATOMS: atom_id res chain seq x y z
N MET A 1 27.15 -17.42 -25.06
CA MET A 1 27.02 -16.03 -25.56
C MET A 1 25.53 -15.73 -25.72
N ASN A 2 24.94 -14.99 -24.78
CA ASN A 2 23.49 -14.81 -24.67
C ASN A 2 23.09 -13.51 -25.40
N TYR A 3 22.48 -13.61 -26.59
CA TYR A 3 22.16 -12.47 -27.47
C TYR A 3 21.24 -11.41 -26.84
N LEU A 4 20.58 -11.72 -25.73
CA LEU A 4 19.68 -10.83 -25.01
C LEU A 4 20.39 -9.64 -24.33
N SER A 5 21.68 -9.74 -24.00
CA SER A 5 22.43 -8.67 -23.32
C SER A 5 22.86 -7.52 -24.24
N ILE A 6 22.78 -7.70 -25.57
CA ILE A 6 23.20 -6.68 -26.56
C ILE A 6 22.06 -5.68 -26.84
N SER A 7 20.82 -6.06 -26.57
CA SER A 7 19.66 -5.20 -26.84
C SER A 7 19.50 -4.13 -25.75
N LYS A 8 19.64 -2.85 -26.13
CA LYS A 8 19.36 -1.67 -25.28
C LYS A 8 17.93 -1.64 -24.72
N LYS A 9 17.05 -2.51 -25.22
CA LYS A 9 15.66 -2.66 -24.76
C LYS A 9 15.55 -3.41 -23.43
N PHE A 10 16.58 -4.15 -23.02
CA PHE A 10 16.57 -4.90 -21.76
C PHE A 10 17.63 -4.36 -20.80
N HIS A 11 17.33 -4.42 -19.51
CA HIS A 11 18.20 -3.92 -18.46
C HIS A 11 18.06 -4.80 -17.21
N ILE A 12 19.10 -4.80 -16.37
CA ILE A 12 19.12 -5.49 -15.08
C ILE A 12 19.21 -4.41 -14.00
N ASN A 13 18.24 -4.38 -13.09
CA ASN A 13 18.22 -3.38 -12.03
C ASN A 13 19.24 -3.69 -10.91
N GLN A 14 19.38 -2.78 -9.95
CA GLN A 14 20.29 -2.94 -8.80
C GLN A 14 19.91 -4.10 -7.85
N TYR A 15 18.72 -4.69 -8.01
CA TYR A 15 18.27 -5.88 -7.31
C TYR A 15 18.49 -7.17 -8.12
N GLY A 16 19.06 -7.09 -9.33
CA GLY A 16 19.24 -8.24 -10.22
C GLY A 16 18.02 -8.63 -11.05
N ASP A 17 16.94 -7.84 -11.03
CA ASP A 17 15.76 -8.12 -11.85
C ASP A 17 16.01 -7.76 -13.32
N PHE A 18 15.69 -8.68 -14.23
CA PHE A 18 15.78 -8.48 -15.67
C PHE A 18 14.42 -8.09 -16.26
N GLY A 19 14.40 -7.09 -17.15
CA GLY A 19 13.20 -6.74 -17.90
C GLY A 19 13.44 -5.58 -18.87
N LEU A 20 12.36 -4.97 -19.35
CA LEU A 20 12.45 -3.87 -20.30
C LEU A 20 13.05 -2.62 -19.66
N SER A 21 13.98 -1.97 -20.35
CA SER A 21 14.72 -0.80 -19.85
C SER A 21 13.87 0.45 -19.63
N HIS A 22 12.64 0.48 -20.19
CA HIS A 22 11.66 1.53 -19.94
C HIS A 22 10.80 1.27 -18.69
N TRP A 23 10.76 0.04 -18.17
CA TRP A 23 9.95 -0.27 -17.00
C TRP A 23 10.49 0.42 -15.75
N PRO A 24 9.65 1.13 -14.99
CA PRO A 24 10.07 1.80 -13.75
C PRO A 24 10.66 0.85 -12.71
N GLU A 25 10.27 -0.42 -12.75
CA GLU A 25 10.78 -1.48 -11.86
C GLU A 25 12.20 -1.92 -12.20
N ILE A 26 12.57 -1.79 -13.47
CA ILE A 26 13.87 -2.20 -14.00
C ILE A 26 14.84 -1.03 -14.09
N ASN A 27 14.34 0.17 -14.38
CA ASN A 27 15.13 1.39 -14.49
C ASN A 27 14.41 2.59 -13.87
N PRO A 28 14.34 2.67 -12.52
CA PRO A 28 13.69 3.77 -11.82
C PRO A 28 14.44 5.09 -12.05
N LYS A 29 13.75 6.06 -12.67
CA LYS A 29 14.33 7.38 -12.98
C LYS A 29 13.96 8.45 -11.96
N THR A 30 12.74 8.37 -11.42
CA THR A 30 12.21 9.38 -10.49
C THR A 30 12.17 8.86 -9.06
N VAL A 31 12.06 9.76 -8.08
CA VAL A 31 11.90 9.41 -6.66
C VAL A 31 10.67 8.53 -6.44
N ARG A 32 9.60 8.75 -7.21
CA ARG A 32 8.37 7.95 -7.16
C ARG A 32 8.61 6.52 -7.62
N ASP A 33 9.37 6.33 -8.71
CA ASP A 33 9.67 4.98 -9.21
C ASP A 33 10.57 4.22 -8.24
N TRP A 34 11.55 4.90 -7.63
CA TRP A 34 12.36 4.35 -6.56
C TRP A 34 11.53 3.96 -5.34
N ALA A 35 10.61 4.85 -4.91
CA ALA A 35 9.71 4.54 -3.81
C ALA A 35 8.80 3.33 -4.12
N HIS A 36 8.30 3.25 -5.36
CA HIS A 36 7.50 2.11 -5.81
C HIS A 36 8.30 0.81 -5.72
N LEU A 37 9.50 0.78 -6.27
CA LEU A 37 10.38 -0.39 -6.25
C LEU A 37 10.71 -0.83 -4.82
N VAL A 38 11.07 0.11 -3.94
CA VAL A 38 11.40 -0.18 -2.53
C VAL A 38 10.21 -0.78 -1.78
N ILE A 39 9.03 -0.17 -1.89
CA ILE A 39 7.83 -0.68 -1.21
C ILE A 39 7.43 -2.04 -1.81
N LYS A 40 7.56 -2.22 -3.13
CA LYS A 40 7.28 -3.50 -3.80
C LYS A 40 8.19 -4.62 -3.28
N LYS A 41 9.49 -4.36 -3.18
CA LYS A 41 10.49 -5.33 -2.69
C LYS A 41 10.29 -5.70 -1.23
N GLN A 42 9.88 -4.75 -0.41
CA GLN A 42 9.63 -4.97 1.02
C GLN A 42 8.31 -5.69 1.29
N ASN A 43 7.39 -5.71 0.32
CA ASN A 43 6.09 -6.38 0.38
C ASN A 43 5.21 -6.00 1.59
N LYS A 44 5.41 -4.79 2.12
CA LYS A 44 4.68 -4.26 3.28
C LYS A 44 4.57 -2.73 3.21
N PRO A 45 3.58 -2.10 3.87
CA PRO A 45 3.56 -0.65 4.04
C PRO A 45 4.70 -0.18 4.95
N ILE A 46 5.35 0.93 4.59
CA ILE A 46 6.55 1.44 5.28
C ILE A 46 6.42 2.94 5.52
N HIS A 47 7.06 3.45 6.57
CA HIS A 47 7.09 4.88 6.85
C HIS A 47 7.93 5.64 5.80
N PHE A 48 7.47 6.83 5.38
CA PHE A 48 8.13 7.63 4.33
C PHE A 48 9.61 7.94 4.62
N MET A 49 9.99 8.11 5.89
CA MET A 49 11.39 8.31 6.28
C MET A 49 12.25 7.09 6.00
N GLU A 50 11.72 5.90 6.28
CA GLU A 50 12.41 4.64 6.01
C GLU A 50 12.47 4.36 4.51
N ILE A 51 11.42 4.71 3.76
CA ILE A 51 11.44 4.70 2.28
C ILE A 51 12.59 5.59 1.77
N ALA A 52 12.71 6.84 2.25
CA ALA A 52 13.77 7.74 1.84
C ALA A 52 15.17 7.16 2.15
N LYS A 53 15.35 6.55 3.33
CA LYS A 53 16.59 5.89 3.72
C LYS A 53 16.94 4.73 2.78
N LEU A 54 15.98 3.88 2.46
CA LEU A 54 16.16 2.75 1.55
C LEU A 54 16.48 3.21 0.13
N ILE A 55 15.78 4.23 -0.37
CA ILE A 55 16.09 4.84 -1.68
C ILE A 55 17.53 5.33 -1.72
N ASN A 56 17.99 6.02 -0.67
CA ASN A 56 19.36 6.53 -0.60
C ASN A 56 20.40 5.41 -0.55
N GLY A 57 20.12 4.33 0.19
CA GLY A 57 21.00 3.17 0.28
C GLY A 57 21.14 2.42 -1.05
N VAL A 58 20.08 2.35 -1.84
CA VAL A 58 20.04 1.62 -3.11
C VAL A 58 20.61 2.50 -4.24
N ARG A 59 20.15 3.74 -4.35
CA ARG A 59 20.54 4.66 -5.42
C ARG A 59 22.03 5.01 -5.39
N GLY A 60 22.67 5.01 -4.22
CA GLY A 60 24.13 5.16 -4.07
C GLY A 60 24.73 6.43 -4.69
N GLY A 61 23.93 7.46 -4.99
CA GLY A 61 24.32 8.60 -5.82
C GLY A 61 24.28 9.95 -5.10
N ALA A 62 24.89 10.97 -5.73
CA ALA A 62 25.08 12.33 -5.18
C ALA A 62 23.79 13.09 -4.81
N LYS A 63 22.62 12.70 -5.34
CA LYS A 63 21.33 13.33 -5.02
C LYS A 63 20.60 12.53 -3.94
N ILE A 64 20.70 13.02 -2.70
CA ILE A 64 20.00 12.48 -1.55
C ILE A 64 18.50 12.74 -1.69
N ALA A 65 17.69 11.69 -1.55
CA ALA A 65 16.25 11.78 -1.41
C ALA A 65 15.93 12.33 -0.01
N ASN A 66 15.47 13.58 0.04
CA ASN A 66 14.97 14.18 1.27
C ASN A 66 13.63 13.51 1.66
N PRO A 67 13.46 13.05 2.92
CA PRO A 67 12.20 12.47 3.39
C PRO A 67 10.96 13.31 3.09
N GLN A 68 11.07 14.63 3.17
CA GLN A 68 9.94 15.53 2.94
C GLN A 68 9.54 15.60 1.46
N THR A 69 10.53 15.60 0.57
CA THR A 69 10.30 15.47 -0.87
C THR A 69 9.66 14.12 -1.19
N VAL A 70 10.17 13.03 -0.60
CA VAL A 70 9.59 11.69 -0.77
C VAL A 70 8.13 11.68 -0.32
N HIS A 71 7.82 12.25 0.84
CA HIS A 71 6.45 12.36 1.34
C HIS A 71 5.51 13.08 0.36
N ASN A 72 5.92 14.25 -0.14
CA ASN A 72 5.13 15.03 -1.09
C ASN A 72 4.93 14.28 -2.41
N GLU A 73 5.96 13.59 -2.91
CA GLU A 73 5.87 12.81 -4.14
C GLU A 73 4.98 11.56 -3.97
N LEU A 74 4.98 10.94 -2.78
CA LEU A 74 4.08 9.84 -2.45
C LEU A 74 2.61 10.29 -2.39
N ILE A 75 2.33 11.50 -1.92
CA ILE A 75 0.96 12.06 -1.88
C ILE A 75 0.44 12.34 -3.29
N LYS A 76 1.30 12.85 -4.18
CA LYS A 76 0.91 13.25 -5.54
C LYS A 76 0.64 12.07 -6.48
N ASP A 77 1.12 10.88 -6.16
CA ASP A 77 1.06 9.72 -7.05
C ASP A 77 0.03 8.69 -6.57
N SER A 78 -0.95 8.44 -7.43
CA SER A 78 -2.08 7.54 -7.18
C SER A 78 -1.71 6.06 -6.98
N ARG A 79 -0.47 5.67 -7.27
CA ARG A 79 0.04 4.31 -7.00
C ARG A 79 0.24 4.05 -5.51
N PHE A 80 0.38 5.10 -4.70
CA PHE A 80 0.61 4.98 -3.26
C PHE A 80 -0.66 5.24 -2.45
N VAL A 81 -0.79 4.53 -1.34
CA VAL A 81 -1.91 4.66 -0.41
C VAL A 81 -1.36 4.92 0.99
N LEU A 82 -1.86 5.97 1.64
CA LEU A 82 -1.56 6.29 3.03
C LEU A 82 -2.36 5.34 3.95
N VAL A 83 -1.66 4.45 4.65
CA VAL A 83 -2.26 3.42 5.52
C VAL A 83 -2.27 3.86 7.00
N GLY A 84 -1.39 4.80 7.37
CA GLY A 84 -1.26 5.33 8.73
C GLY A 84 -0.44 6.62 8.76
N ARG A 85 -0.12 7.15 9.94
CA ARG A 85 0.68 8.39 10.07
C ARG A 85 2.04 8.22 9.40
N GLY A 86 2.17 8.78 8.19
CA GLY A 86 3.39 8.68 7.37
C GLY A 86 3.68 7.29 6.79
N ILE A 87 2.77 6.32 6.92
CA ILE A 87 2.97 4.94 6.42
C ILE A 87 2.31 4.80 5.04
N TYR A 88 3.09 4.43 4.04
CA TYR A 88 2.65 4.26 2.65
C TYR A 88 2.77 2.82 2.19
N GLY A 89 1.80 2.37 1.41
CA GLY A 89 1.82 1.10 0.69
C GLY A 89 1.46 1.27 -0.79
N LEU A 90 1.57 0.20 -1.57
CA LEU A 90 1.21 0.18 -2.99
C LEU A 90 -0.23 -0.25 -3.21
N LYS A 91 -0.92 0.43 -4.12
CA LYS A 91 -2.28 0.08 -4.55
C LYS A 91 -2.39 -1.36 -5.05
N ASP A 92 -1.37 -1.86 -5.75
CA ASP A 92 -1.32 -3.21 -6.33
C ASP A 92 -1.32 -4.35 -5.31
N PHE A 93 -0.98 -4.11 -4.04
CA PHE A 93 -1.06 -5.13 -2.99
C PHE A 93 -2.49 -5.43 -2.52
N GLY A 94 -3.50 -5.15 -3.35
CA GLY A 94 -4.90 -5.15 -2.93
C GLY A 94 -5.17 -4.10 -1.83
N LEU A 95 -4.27 -3.12 -1.67
CA LEU A 95 -4.51 -1.93 -0.86
C LEU A 95 -5.41 -1.02 -1.70
N ILE A 96 -6.70 -1.39 -1.78
CA ILE A 96 -7.73 -0.51 -2.32
C ILE A 96 -7.58 0.82 -1.57
N ALA A 97 -7.59 1.93 -2.31
CA ALA A 97 -7.68 3.27 -1.71
C ALA A 97 -8.89 3.26 -0.80
N GLY A 98 -8.61 3.17 0.50
CA GLY A 98 -9.60 2.94 1.52
C GLY A 98 -9.05 2.25 2.76
N THR A 99 -9.27 2.88 3.91
CA THR A 99 -8.91 2.30 5.20
C THR A 99 -9.63 0.95 5.36
N THR A 100 -9.23 0.05 6.28
CA THR A 100 -10.04 -1.12 6.71
C THR A 100 -11.53 -0.80 6.83
N LYS A 101 -11.83 0.45 7.18
CA LYS A 101 -13.15 1.06 7.20
C LYS A 101 -13.95 0.97 5.89
N GLU A 102 -13.34 1.21 4.74
CA GLU A 102 -14.06 1.23 3.46
C GLU A 102 -14.44 -0.17 2.99
N VAL A 103 -13.55 -1.15 3.21
CA VAL A 103 -13.86 -2.56 3.00
C VAL A 103 -15.01 -2.98 3.91
N MET A 104 -14.94 -2.64 5.21
CA MET A 104 -16.03 -2.91 6.14
C MET A 104 -17.33 -2.19 5.76
N LYS A 105 -17.27 -0.95 5.27
CA LYS A 105 -18.43 -0.19 4.77
C LYS A 105 -19.05 -0.86 3.55
N ARG A 106 -18.23 -1.32 2.60
CA ARG A 106 -18.71 -2.05 1.41
C ARG A 106 -19.40 -3.35 1.80
N LEU A 107 -18.75 -4.17 2.62
CA LEU A 107 -19.31 -5.44 3.08
C LEU A 107 -20.62 -5.24 3.85
N LEU A 108 -20.69 -4.22 4.70
CA LEU A 108 -21.93 -3.84 5.41
C LEU A 108 -23.01 -3.27 4.49
N LYS A 109 -22.64 -2.66 3.36
CA LYS A 109 -23.59 -2.16 2.36
C LYS A 109 -24.12 -3.28 1.46
N GLU A 110 -23.30 -4.27 1.13
CA GLU A 110 -23.66 -5.41 0.28
C GLU A 110 -24.45 -6.48 1.03
N HIS A 111 -24.02 -6.81 2.25
CA HIS A 111 -24.62 -7.90 3.05
C HIS A 111 -25.53 -7.40 4.18
N GLY A 112 -25.60 -6.09 4.43
CA GLY A 112 -26.37 -5.51 5.52
C GLY A 112 -25.69 -5.60 6.89
N PRO A 113 -26.40 -5.27 7.98
CA PRO A 113 -25.86 -5.30 9.33
C PRO A 113 -25.47 -6.71 9.76
N MET A 114 -24.24 -6.89 10.24
CA MET A 114 -23.70 -8.22 10.57
C MET A 114 -22.95 -8.23 11.89
N THR A 115 -22.73 -9.42 12.45
CA THR A 115 -21.98 -9.58 13.70
C THR A 115 -20.48 -9.33 13.48
N PRO A 116 -19.72 -8.99 14.54
CA PRO A 116 -18.26 -8.84 14.44
C PRO A 116 -17.55 -10.08 13.91
N LYS A 117 -18.05 -11.28 14.25
CA LYS A 117 -17.46 -12.55 13.81
C LYS A 117 -17.64 -12.76 12.32
N GLU A 118 -18.83 -12.50 11.79
CA GLU A 118 -19.13 -12.62 10.37
C GLU A 118 -18.36 -11.60 9.55
N LEU A 119 -18.35 -10.33 9.99
CA LEU A 119 -17.58 -9.28 9.33
C LEU A 119 -16.09 -9.60 9.31
N LEU A 120 -15.55 -10.11 10.43
CA LEU A 120 -14.15 -10.54 10.50
C LEU A 120 -13.88 -11.69 9.52
N GLY A 121 -14.79 -12.66 9.41
CA GLY A 121 -14.68 -13.75 8.45
C GLY A 121 -14.64 -13.24 7.00
N LEU A 122 -15.55 -12.34 6.62
CA LEU A 122 -15.62 -11.77 5.28
C LEU A 122 -14.39 -10.89 4.96
N VAL A 123 -13.99 -10.02 5.89
CA VAL A 123 -12.81 -9.17 5.74
C VAL A 123 -11.54 -10.01 5.60
N LEU A 124 -11.42 -11.10 6.37
CA LEU A 124 -10.26 -12.01 6.27
C LEU A 124 -10.25 -12.82 4.96
N LYS A 125 -11.42 -13.13 4.40
CA LYS A 125 -11.53 -13.76 3.07
C LYS A 125 -11.06 -12.82 1.96
N GLU A 126 -11.42 -11.54 2.02
CA GLU A 126 -11.00 -10.56 1.02
C GLU A 126 -9.57 -10.03 1.24
N ARG A 127 -9.08 -10.01 2.48
CA ARG A 127 -7.78 -9.42 2.82
C ARG A 127 -7.14 -10.04 4.05
N VAL A 128 -5.85 -10.36 3.95
CA VAL A 128 -5.05 -10.81 5.09
C VAL A 128 -4.76 -9.62 6.03
N LEU A 129 -5.61 -9.42 7.03
CA LEU A 129 -5.46 -8.40 8.07
C LEU A 129 -5.31 -9.04 9.46
N LYS A 130 -4.62 -8.35 10.36
CA LYS A 130 -4.62 -8.75 11.79
C LYS A 130 -5.99 -8.48 12.39
N LYS A 131 -6.54 -9.44 13.13
CA LYS A 131 -7.85 -9.34 13.80
C LYS A 131 -7.98 -8.06 14.64
N ASN A 132 -6.93 -7.67 15.36
CA ASN A 132 -6.90 -6.47 16.21
C ASN A 132 -7.17 -5.19 15.41
N THR A 133 -6.67 -5.09 14.18
CA THR A 133 -6.88 -3.92 13.31
C THR A 133 -8.36 -3.76 12.93
N ILE A 134 -9.09 -4.86 12.76
CA ILE A 134 -10.53 -4.85 12.45
C ILE A 134 -11.32 -4.36 13.67
N PHE A 135 -11.03 -4.91 14.86
CA PHE A 135 -11.71 -4.50 16.10
C PHE A 135 -11.50 -3.02 16.44
N VAL A 136 -10.27 -2.51 16.31
CA VAL A 136 -9.98 -1.08 16.54
C VAL A 136 -10.73 -0.19 15.56
N ASN A 137 -10.89 -0.61 14.29
CA ASN A 137 -11.67 0.15 13.32
C ASN A 137 -13.18 0.09 13.58
N LEU A 138 -13.71 -1.04 14.05
CA LEU A 138 -15.13 -1.19 14.42
C LEU A 138 -15.54 -0.32 15.61
N GLN A 139 -14.61 -0.05 16.54
CA GLN A 139 -14.85 0.86 17.66
C GLN A 139 -14.99 2.32 17.22
N ASN A 140 -14.66 2.65 15.98
CA ASN A 140 -14.77 4.02 15.47
C ASN A 140 -16.23 4.40 15.17
N ARG A 141 -16.89 5.00 16.17
CA ARG A 141 -18.30 5.44 16.11
C ARG A 141 -18.60 6.45 14.99
N LYS A 142 -17.59 7.11 14.43
CA LYS A 142 -17.78 8.04 13.28
C LYS A 142 -18.18 7.32 12.00
N HIS A 143 -17.90 6.02 11.89
CA HIS A 143 -18.12 5.27 10.65
C HIS A 143 -19.00 4.04 10.84
N PHE A 144 -19.02 3.48 12.05
CA PHE A 144 -19.79 2.27 12.37
C PHE A 144 -20.67 2.51 13.60
N LYS A 145 -21.92 2.06 13.50
CA LYS A 145 -22.86 2.07 14.61
C LYS A 145 -23.14 0.64 15.04
N ARG A 146 -23.04 0.38 16.34
CA ARG A 146 -23.46 -0.89 16.94
C ARG A 146 -24.96 -0.79 17.21
N LEU A 147 -25.71 -1.77 16.73
CA LEU A 147 -27.14 -1.94 16.97
C LEU A 147 -27.36 -2.69 18.28
N ASP A 148 -28.59 -2.64 18.80
CA ASP A 148 -28.97 -3.24 20.07
C ASP A 148 -28.85 -4.78 20.06
N ASN A 149 -28.97 -5.39 18.87
CA ASN A 149 -28.75 -6.82 18.64
C ASN A 149 -27.26 -7.22 18.57
N GLY A 150 -26.33 -6.28 18.77
CA GLY A 150 -24.90 -6.53 18.73
C GLY A 150 -24.29 -6.56 17.32
N CYS A 151 -25.08 -6.38 16.26
CA CYS A 151 -24.60 -6.21 14.90
C CYS A 151 -24.04 -4.81 14.67
N TYR A 152 -23.18 -4.66 13.67
CA TYR A 152 -22.66 -3.37 13.22
C TYR A 152 -23.32 -2.97 11.92
N THR A 153 -23.61 -1.69 11.77
CA THR A 153 -24.07 -1.06 10.53
C THR A 153 -23.21 0.15 10.21
N ILE A 154 -23.29 0.62 8.96
CA ILE A 154 -22.66 1.86 8.53
C ILE A 154 -23.35 3.06 9.20
N ASN A 155 -22.55 3.94 9.81
CA ASN A 155 -23.05 5.21 10.30
C ASN A 155 -23.21 6.15 9.08
N ILE A 156 -24.45 6.42 8.70
CA ILE A 156 -24.79 7.40 7.67
C ILE A 156 -24.83 8.74 8.39
N ALA A 157 -23.68 9.43 8.41
CA ALA A 157 -23.59 10.83 8.75
C ALA A 157 -23.45 11.63 7.45
#